data_AF-A0A2H3DBF3-F1
#
_entry.id   AF-A0A2H3DBF3-F1
#
_cell.length_a   1.000
_cell.length_b   1.000
_cell.length_c   1.000
_cell.angle_alpha   90.00
_cell.angle_beta   90.00
_cell.angle_gamma   90.00
#
_symmetry.space_group_name_H-M   'P 1'
#
loop_
_entity.id
_entity.type
_entity.pdbx_description
1 polymer ?
#
loop_
_entity_poly.entity_id
_entity_poly.type
_entity_poly.pdbx_seq_one_letter_code
_entity_poly.pdbx_strand_id
1 'polypeptide(L)'
;PCLIIDPHLISCPDFLAANYAFICDALKSAYNLSNNEAITQLTQNWTARNSKDQEFWDAQTHDDQNAENLAKKKAEKDIEAAHLELEKEKKTERKEKDKKCSKLANFDPLLNIDKEADPIFHPYTQKQLSDFKYCPLWYFTKISANEASMIVNALAPDTLNLQQDSNFGSLSFQTSSTMKPSKKKALSDRKLSWLQFSYAYAWFLHAINTANWPKTMIQIFASMFLSLTLHSFRQRSNGEKSLLVYADDTHRQWH
;
A
#
# COMPACT_ATOMS: atom_id res chain seq x y z
N PRO A 1 -25.07 41.34 -21.78
CA PRO A 1 -25.97 41.22 -20.60
C PRO A 1 -26.30 39.75 -20.38
N CYS A 2 -25.83 39.15 -19.29
CA CYS A 2 -26.12 37.74 -19.00
C CYS A 2 -27.54 37.59 -18.46
N LEU A 3 -28.19 36.50 -18.84
CA LEU A 3 -29.44 36.11 -18.20
C LEU A 3 -29.10 35.53 -16.81
N ILE A 4 -29.95 35.82 -15.82
CA ILE A 4 -29.77 35.39 -14.42
C ILE A 4 -30.71 34.23 -14.08
N ILE A 5 -31.78 34.06 -14.84
CA ILE A 5 -32.82 33.05 -14.64
C ILE A 5 -32.84 32.16 -15.88
N ASP A 6 -32.86 30.85 -15.66
CA ASP A 6 -32.95 29.84 -16.72
C ASP A 6 -34.32 29.92 -17.44
N PRO A 7 -34.35 30.31 -18.73
CA PRO A 7 -35.58 30.43 -19.52
C PRO A 7 -36.26 29.08 -19.82
N HIS A 8 -35.59 27.95 -19.62
CA HIS A 8 -36.19 26.62 -19.71
C HIS A 8 -37.12 26.31 -18.54
N LEU A 9 -36.95 27.00 -17.40
CA LEU A 9 -37.78 26.82 -16.20
C LEU A 9 -39.02 27.72 -16.19
N ILE A 10 -39.13 28.66 -17.13
CA ILE A 10 -40.22 29.62 -17.18
C ILE A 10 -41.36 29.04 -18.04
N SER A 11 -42.53 28.88 -17.43
CA SER A 11 -43.74 28.45 -18.15
C SER A 11 -44.50 29.64 -18.75
N CYS A 12 -45.17 29.42 -19.88
CA CYS A 12 -46.00 30.43 -20.53
C CYS A 12 -47.09 30.90 -19.56
N PRO A 13 -47.24 32.22 -19.33
CA PRO A 13 -48.33 32.74 -18.52
C PRO A 13 -49.70 32.38 -19.10
N ASP A 14 -50.66 32.08 -18.22
CA ASP A 14 -52.03 31.84 -18.64
C ASP A 14 -52.72 33.16 -19.01
N PHE A 15 -52.71 33.51 -20.29
CA PHE A 15 -53.34 34.73 -20.80
C PHE A 15 -54.88 34.70 -20.79
N LEU A 16 -55.51 33.58 -20.42
CA LEU A 16 -56.95 33.51 -20.14
C LEU A 16 -57.31 34.04 -18.74
N ALA A 17 -56.33 34.12 -17.84
CA ALA A 17 -56.56 34.54 -16.47
C ALA A 17 -56.91 36.04 -16.38
N ALA A 18 -57.73 36.39 -15.39
CA ALA A 18 -58.29 37.74 -15.24
C ALA A 18 -57.24 38.84 -15.09
N ASN A 19 -56.03 38.50 -14.62
CA ASN A 19 -54.89 39.40 -14.50
C ASN A 19 -54.32 39.89 -15.84
N TYR A 20 -54.58 39.16 -16.95
CA TYR A 20 -54.14 39.55 -18.29
C TYR A 20 -55.26 40.14 -19.17
N ALA A 21 -56.49 40.21 -18.65
CA ALA A 21 -57.67 40.71 -19.39
C ALA A 21 -57.45 42.10 -20.00
N PHE A 22 -56.79 43.01 -19.26
CA PHE A 22 -56.48 44.36 -19.74
C PHE A 22 -55.61 44.36 -21.01
N ILE A 23 -54.60 43.49 -21.07
CA ILE A 23 -53.69 43.41 -22.22
C ILE A 23 -54.40 42.76 -23.41
N CYS A 24 -55.22 41.74 -23.16
CA CYS A 24 -56.07 41.12 -24.17
C CYS A 24 -57.06 42.12 -24.77
N ASP A 25 -57.72 42.95 -23.94
CA ASP A 25 -58.70 43.94 -24.41
C ASP A 25 -58.06 45.10 -25.19
N ALA A 26 -56.85 45.51 -24.82
CA ALA A 26 -56.07 46.47 -25.59
C ALA A 26 -55.70 45.93 -26.99
N LEU A 27 -55.29 44.65 -27.08
CA LEU A 27 -54.97 43.98 -28.35
C LEU A 27 -56.20 43.81 -29.25
N LYS A 28 -57.34 43.40 -28.68
CA LYS A 28 -58.62 43.31 -29.42
C LYS A 28 -58.98 44.66 -30.04
N SER A 29 -58.88 45.73 -29.26
CA SER A 29 -59.25 47.09 -29.69
C SER A 29 -58.29 47.65 -30.74
N ALA A 30 -57.00 47.37 -30.64
CA ALA A 30 -55.99 47.87 -31.55
C ALA A 30 -56.00 47.17 -32.92
N TYR A 31 -56.35 45.88 -32.97
CA TYR A 31 -56.23 45.06 -34.18
C TYR A 31 -57.57 44.46 -34.67
N ASN A 32 -58.70 44.80 -34.04
CA ASN A 32 -60.03 44.23 -34.31
C ASN A 32 -60.05 42.68 -34.27
N LEU A 33 -59.31 42.11 -33.32
CA LEU A 33 -59.17 40.66 -33.17
C LEU A 33 -60.24 40.09 -32.23
N SER A 34 -60.58 38.81 -32.43
CA SER A 34 -61.34 38.05 -31.44
C SER A 34 -60.51 37.75 -30.19
N ASN A 35 -61.18 37.40 -29.08
CA ASN A 35 -60.50 37.07 -27.82
C ASN A 35 -59.49 35.92 -27.96
N ASN A 36 -59.83 34.91 -28.77
CA ASN A 36 -58.96 33.75 -28.98
C ASN A 36 -57.72 34.12 -29.82
N GLU A 37 -57.89 34.99 -30.81
CA GLU A 37 -56.77 35.47 -31.64
C GLU A 37 -55.81 36.36 -30.84
N ALA A 38 -56.33 37.23 -29.96
CA ALA A 38 -55.50 38.05 -29.09
C ALA A 38 -54.64 37.20 -28.12
N ILE A 39 -55.23 36.16 -27.53
CA ILE A 39 -54.51 35.22 -26.66
C ILE A 39 -53.47 34.44 -27.45
N THR A 40 -53.83 33.94 -28.63
CA THR A 40 -52.91 33.20 -29.51
C THR A 40 -51.71 34.07 -29.87
N GLN A 41 -51.93 35.35 -30.18
CA GLN A 41 -50.87 36.29 -30.52
C GLN A 41 -49.95 36.59 -29.31
N LEU A 42 -50.50 36.72 -28.10
CA LEU A 42 -49.72 36.89 -26.87
C LEU A 42 -48.87 35.65 -26.57
N THR A 43 -49.46 34.46 -26.69
CA THR A 43 -48.74 33.19 -26.53
C THR A 43 -47.61 33.08 -27.56
N GLN A 44 -47.88 33.36 -28.84
CA GLN A 44 -46.87 33.32 -29.90
C GLN A 44 -45.72 34.30 -29.63
N ASN A 45 -46.04 35.55 -29.27
CA ASN A 45 -45.03 36.56 -28.95
C ASN A 45 -44.19 36.16 -27.72
N TRP A 46 -44.82 35.62 -26.68
CA TRP A 46 -44.12 35.11 -25.51
C TRP A 46 -43.21 33.93 -25.88
N THR A 47 -43.70 32.96 -26.64
CA THR A 47 -42.89 31.80 -27.07
C THR A 47 -41.70 32.23 -27.91
N ALA A 48 -41.87 33.13 -28.87
CA ALA A 48 -40.79 33.61 -29.72
C ALA A 48 -39.70 34.35 -28.93
N ARG A 49 -40.09 35.08 -27.88
CA ARG A 49 -39.15 35.73 -26.97
C ARG A 49 -38.45 34.71 -26.08
N ASN A 50 -39.19 33.80 -25.45
CA ASN A 50 -38.62 32.77 -24.58
C ASN A 50 -37.65 31.85 -25.34
N SER A 51 -37.95 31.50 -26.59
CA SER A 51 -37.02 30.72 -27.44
C SER A 51 -35.70 31.45 -27.70
N LYS A 52 -35.71 32.76 -27.94
CA LYS A 52 -34.47 33.54 -28.07
C LYS A 52 -33.69 33.61 -26.77
N ASP A 53 -34.40 33.75 -25.65
CA ASP A 53 -33.77 33.77 -24.33
C ASP A 53 -33.16 32.39 -24.01
N GLN A 54 -33.82 31.28 -24.38
CA GLN A 54 -33.28 29.91 -24.28
C GLN A 54 -32.01 29.72 -25.13
N GLU A 55 -32.02 30.13 -26.40
CA GLU A 55 -30.84 30.04 -27.27
C GLU A 55 -29.65 30.84 -26.71
N PHE A 56 -29.92 32.03 -26.16
CA PHE A 56 -28.90 32.85 -25.52
C PHE A 56 -28.36 32.21 -24.23
N TRP A 57 -29.24 31.63 -23.41
CA TRP A 57 -28.86 30.90 -22.19
C TRP A 57 -28.01 29.68 -22.49
N ASP A 58 -28.37 28.89 -23.50
CA ASP A 58 -27.65 27.70 -23.92
C ASP A 58 -26.25 28.08 -24.44
N ALA A 59 -26.15 29.15 -25.24
CA ALA A 59 -24.87 29.68 -25.69
C ALA A 59 -23.99 30.15 -24.53
N GLN A 60 -24.56 30.89 -23.57
CA GLN A 60 -23.85 31.36 -22.39
C GLN A 60 -23.34 30.18 -21.55
N THR A 61 -24.19 29.20 -21.27
CA THR A 61 -23.86 28.02 -20.46
C THR A 61 -22.77 27.19 -21.12
N HIS A 62 -22.85 27.03 -22.45
CA HIS A 62 -21.83 26.32 -23.21
C HIS A 62 -20.46 27.03 -23.15
N ASP A 63 -20.43 28.35 -23.30
CA ASP A 63 -19.20 29.13 -23.23
C ASP A 63 -18.58 29.12 -21.83
N ASP A 64 -19.40 29.26 -20.78
CA ASP A 64 -18.97 29.16 -19.39
C ASP A 64 -18.38 27.76 -19.10
N GLN A 65 -19.05 26.71 -19.56
CA GLN A 65 -18.57 25.33 -19.39
C GLN A 65 -17.25 25.08 -20.14
N ASN A 66 -17.09 25.65 -21.34
CA ASN A 66 -15.86 25.56 -22.10
C ASN A 66 -14.70 26.31 -21.43
N ALA A 67 -14.97 27.52 -20.92
CA ALA A 67 -13.98 28.30 -20.18
C ALA A 67 -13.51 27.57 -18.91
N GLU A 68 -14.44 26.98 -18.15
CA GLU A 68 -14.13 26.19 -16.96
C GLU A 68 -13.29 24.94 -17.33
N ASN A 69 -13.68 24.23 -18.40
CA ASN A 69 -12.96 23.05 -18.87
C ASN A 69 -11.54 23.39 -19.35
N LEU A 70 -11.36 24.52 -20.03
CA LEU A 70 -10.04 25.00 -20.44
C LEU A 70 -9.18 25.40 -19.23
N ALA A 71 -9.77 26.06 -18.24
CA ALA A 71 -9.08 26.42 -17.00
C ALA A 71 -8.63 25.18 -16.22
N LYS A 72 -9.50 24.16 -16.09
CA LYS A 72 -9.17 22.87 -15.47
C LYS A 72 -8.03 22.17 -16.20
N LYS A 73 -8.11 22.05 -17.52
CA LYS A 73 -7.04 21.43 -18.34
C LYS A 73 -5.72 22.18 -18.23
N LYS A 74 -5.75 23.51 -18.14
CA LYS A 74 -4.54 24.33 -17.94
C LYS A 74 -3.93 24.08 -16.56
N ALA A 75 -4.74 24.13 -15.50
CA ALA A 75 -4.28 23.86 -14.15
C ALA A 75 -3.68 22.46 -14.00
N GLU A 76 -4.30 21.44 -14.62
CA GLU A 76 -3.77 20.07 -14.61
C GLU A 76 -2.41 19.98 -15.33
N LYS A 77 -2.25 20.64 -16.47
CA LYS A 77 -0.96 20.72 -17.17
C LYS A 77 0.11 21.46 -16.36
N ASP A 78 -0.27 22.54 -15.68
CA ASP A 78 0.66 23.31 -14.84
C ASP A 78 1.10 22.49 -13.62
N ILE A 79 0.19 21.72 -13.01
CA ILE A 79 0.52 20.78 -11.92
C ILE A 79 1.46 19.68 -12.42
N GLU A 80 1.18 19.06 -13.56
CA GLU A 80 2.04 18.01 -14.13
C GLU A 80 3.42 18.56 -14.51
N ALA A 81 3.49 19.76 -15.09
CA ALA A 81 4.75 20.43 -15.40
C ALA A 81 5.56 20.72 -14.13
N ALA A 82 4.93 21.24 -13.08
CA ALA A 82 5.57 21.49 -11.80
C ALA A 82 6.06 20.18 -11.13
N HIS A 83 5.28 19.10 -11.22
CA HIS A 83 5.70 17.78 -10.72
C HIS A 83 6.92 17.25 -11.49
N LEU A 84 6.93 17.38 -12.82
CA LEU A 84 8.06 16.97 -13.66
C LEU A 84 9.32 17.80 -13.38
N GLU A 85 9.19 19.11 -13.16
CA GLU A 85 10.31 19.98 -12.76
C GLU A 85 10.86 19.60 -11.40
N LEU A 86 10.00 19.39 -10.39
CA LEU A 86 10.39 18.92 -9.07
C LEU A 86 11.13 17.57 -9.14
N GLU A 87 10.66 16.64 -9.98
CA GLU A 87 11.35 15.37 -10.19
C GLU A 87 12.72 15.55 -10.84
N LYS A 88 12.83 16.42 -11.85
CA LYS A 88 14.10 16.73 -12.50
C LYS A 88 15.08 17.34 -11.51
N GLU A 89 14.63 18.26 -10.67
CA GLU A 89 15.42 18.89 -9.62
C GLU A 89 15.88 17.87 -8.57
N LYS A 90 14.99 17.00 -8.09
CA LYS A 90 15.35 15.88 -7.18
C LYS A 90 16.38 14.94 -7.82
N LYS A 91 16.25 14.64 -9.11
CA LYS A 91 17.20 13.80 -9.85
C LYS A 91 18.55 14.50 -10.01
N THR A 92 18.59 15.80 -10.25
CA THR A 92 19.85 16.56 -10.32
C THR A 92 20.49 16.70 -8.95
N GLU A 93 19.72 16.94 -7.89
CA GLU A 93 20.20 17.04 -6.52
C GLU A 93 20.78 15.70 -6.04
N ARG A 94 20.13 14.56 -6.36
CA ARG A 94 20.69 13.23 -6.10
C ARG A 94 22.01 13.02 -6.84
N LYS A 95 22.09 13.34 -8.13
CA LYS A 95 23.34 13.23 -8.91
C LYS A 95 24.44 14.13 -8.35
N GLU A 96 24.11 15.31 -7.84
CA GLU A 96 25.08 16.20 -7.24
C GLU A 96 25.54 15.71 -5.86
N LYS A 97 24.61 15.19 -5.04
CA LYS A 97 24.92 14.51 -3.78
C LYS A 97 25.77 13.26 -4.01
N ASP A 98 25.50 12.46 -5.03
CA ASP A 98 26.30 11.28 -5.39
C ASP A 98 27.71 11.66 -5.87
N LYS A 99 27.86 12.79 -6.56
CA LYS A 99 29.16 13.36 -6.92
C LYS A 99 29.91 13.96 -5.73
N LYS A 100 29.18 14.54 -4.76
CA LYS A 100 29.71 15.15 -3.53
C LYS A 100 29.96 14.14 -2.40
N CYS A 101 29.31 12.98 -2.43
CA CYS A 101 29.75 11.81 -1.69
C CYS A 101 31.15 11.51 -2.20
N SER A 102 32.15 11.83 -1.36
CA SER A 102 33.50 11.34 -1.52
C SER A 102 33.41 9.88 -1.95
N LYS A 103 34.04 9.51 -3.07
CA LYS A 103 34.20 8.10 -3.48
C LYS A 103 34.49 7.33 -2.21
N LEU A 104 33.56 6.46 -1.79
CA LEU A 104 33.74 5.61 -0.63
C LEU A 104 35.17 5.08 -0.72
N ALA A 105 35.99 5.34 0.30
CA ALA A 105 37.36 4.85 0.35
C ALA A 105 37.33 3.39 -0.09
N ASN A 106 38.22 3.02 -1.04
CA ASN A 106 38.25 1.71 -1.69
C ASN A 106 37.84 0.62 -0.70
N PHE A 107 36.58 0.17 -0.80
CA PHE A 107 36.09 -0.94 0.00
C PHE A 107 36.84 -2.15 -0.53
N ASP A 108 37.82 -2.63 0.21
CA ASP A 108 38.55 -3.84 -0.14
C ASP A 108 37.63 -5.04 0.10
N PRO A 109 37.06 -5.67 -0.95
CA PRO A 109 36.15 -6.79 -0.80
C PRO A 109 36.86 -8.05 -0.32
N LEU A 110 38.20 -8.02 -0.30
CA LEU A 110 39.07 -9.14 0.06
C LEU A 110 39.66 -9.00 1.47
N LEU A 111 39.29 -7.95 2.21
CA LEU A 111 39.63 -7.82 3.63
C LEU A 111 38.81 -8.85 4.41
N ASN A 112 39.26 -10.10 4.35
CA ASN A 112 38.69 -11.23 5.07
C ASN A 112 38.94 -11.00 6.56
N ILE A 113 37.90 -10.57 7.26
CA ILE A 113 37.80 -10.81 8.69
C ILE A 113 37.76 -12.34 8.83
N ASP A 114 38.67 -12.92 9.62
CA ASP A 114 38.65 -14.36 9.92
C ASP A 114 37.25 -14.74 10.43
N LYS A 115 36.46 -15.38 9.57
CA LYS A 115 35.10 -15.77 9.90
C LYS A 115 35.19 -17.05 10.71
N GLU A 116 34.76 -16.99 11.96
CA GLU A 116 34.38 -18.19 12.69
C GLU A 116 33.31 -18.93 11.88
N ALA A 117 33.39 -20.27 11.83
CA ALA A 117 32.50 -21.06 10.99
C ALA A 117 31.02 -20.79 11.31
N ASP A 118 30.20 -20.74 10.26
CA ASP A 118 28.77 -20.52 10.41
C ASP A 118 28.15 -21.60 11.33
N PRO A 119 27.24 -21.22 12.25
CA PRO A 119 26.60 -22.17 13.15
C PRO A 119 25.78 -23.20 12.38
N ILE A 120 25.90 -24.46 12.79
CA ILE A 120 25.11 -25.56 12.23
C ILE A 120 23.65 -25.37 12.66
N PHE A 121 22.75 -25.22 11.69
CA PHE A 121 21.32 -25.16 11.95
C PHE A 121 20.70 -26.55 12.09
N HIS A 122 19.64 -26.64 12.87
CA HIS A 122 18.89 -27.88 13.06
C HIS A 122 18.30 -28.38 11.72
N PRO A 123 18.26 -29.70 11.43
CA PRO A 123 17.76 -30.25 10.16
C PRO A 123 16.34 -29.77 9.80
N TYR A 124 15.46 -29.66 10.79
CA TYR A 124 14.13 -29.03 10.65
C TYR A 124 14.21 -27.63 10.03
N THR A 125 15.12 -26.78 10.52
CA THR A 125 15.30 -25.40 10.04
C THR A 125 15.79 -25.38 8.61
N GLN A 126 16.76 -26.22 8.28
CA GLN A 126 17.27 -26.36 6.91
C GLN A 126 16.14 -26.72 5.94
N LYS A 127 15.27 -27.67 6.32
CA LYS A 127 14.09 -28.05 5.53
C LYS A 127 13.06 -26.91 5.40
N GLN A 128 12.82 -26.14 6.46
CA GLN A 128 11.89 -25.00 6.35
C GLN A 128 12.45 -23.88 5.46
N LEU A 129 13.76 -23.65 5.52
CA LEU A 129 14.44 -22.69 4.65
C LEU A 129 14.39 -23.10 3.17
N SER A 130 14.52 -24.40 2.86
CA SER A 130 14.39 -24.88 1.47
C SER A 130 12.95 -24.77 0.95
N ASP A 131 11.97 -24.95 1.83
CA ASP A 131 10.55 -24.95 1.49
C ASP A 131 9.90 -23.55 1.53
N PHE A 132 10.66 -22.48 1.84
CA PHE A 132 10.16 -21.12 2.06
C PHE A 132 9.12 -20.99 3.18
N LYS A 133 9.10 -21.95 4.11
CA LYS A 133 8.07 -22.05 5.16
C LYS A 133 8.49 -21.34 6.45
N TYR A 134 7.47 -21.03 7.25
CA TYR A 134 7.65 -20.46 8.59
C TYR A 134 8.58 -21.31 9.45
N CYS A 135 9.59 -20.66 10.02
CA CYS A 135 10.50 -21.25 11.00
C CYS A 135 10.66 -20.33 12.21
N PRO A 136 10.33 -20.79 13.44
CA PRO A 136 10.53 -19.98 14.64
C PRO A 136 11.97 -19.50 14.79
N LEU A 137 12.15 -18.24 15.18
CA LEU A 137 13.48 -17.63 15.34
C LEU A 137 14.32 -18.33 16.42
N TRP A 138 13.67 -19.01 17.37
CA TRP A 138 14.36 -19.81 18.38
C TRP A 138 15.39 -20.78 17.80
N TYR A 139 15.15 -21.34 16.60
CA TYR A 139 16.09 -22.25 15.94
C TYR A 139 17.38 -21.60 15.43
N PHE A 140 17.42 -20.28 15.34
CA PHE A 140 18.59 -19.49 14.97
C PHE A 140 19.35 -18.96 16.20
N THR A 141 18.95 -19.37 17.40
CA THR A 141 19.65 -18.99 18.63
C THR A 141 20.92 -19.83 18.82
N LYS A 142 21.86 -19.33 19.63
CA LYS A 142 23.06 -20.09 20.00
C LYS A 142 22.72 -21.41 20.71
N ILE A 143 21.63 -21.44 21.48
CA ILE A 143 21.19 -22.62 22.22
C ILE A 143 20.80 -23.74 21.25
N SER A 144 19.96 -23.43 20.26
CA SER A 144 19.54 -24.41 19.25
C SER A 144 20.68 -24.82 18.33
N ALA A 145 21.60 -23.92 18.01
CA ALA A 145 22.79 -24.25 17.22
C ALA A 145 23.70 -25.25 17.94
N ASN A 146 23.90 -25.08 19.25
CA ASN A 146 24.63 -26.04 20.07
C ASN A 146 23.92 -27.41 20.11
N GLU A 147 22.59 -27.42 20.30
CA GLU A 147 21.81 -28.66 20.25
C GLU A 147 21.93 -29.34 18.87
N ALA A 148 21.86 -28.57 17.79
CA ALA A 148 22.02 -29.07 16.42
C ALA A 148 23.42 -29.65 16.19
N SER A 149 24.48 -29.00 16.69
CA SER A 149 25.85 -29.52 16.62
C SER A 149 26.00 -30.84 17.37
N MET A 150 25.40 -30.98 18.56
CA MET A 150 25.38 -32.25 19.29
C MET A 150 24.65 -33.34 18.50
N ILE A 151 23.54 -33.01 17.85
CA ILE A 151 22.78 -33.94 17.00
C ILE A 151 23.65 -34.40 15.83
N VAL A 152 24.27 -33.47 15.09
CA VAL A 152 25.11 -33.79 13.93
C VAL A 152 26.33 -34.62 14.34
N ASN A 153 26.97 -34.30 15.47
CA ASN A 153 28.11 -35.07 15.97
C ASN A 153 27.71 -36.46 16.49
N ALA A 154 26.48 -36.62 16.99
CA ALA A 154 25.93 -37.92 17.39
C ALA A 154 25.48 -38.77 16.18
N LEU A 155 25.25 -38.14 15.02
CA LEU A 155 24.75 -38.78 13.82
C LEU A 155 25.91 -38.98 12.82
N ALA A 156 26.57 -40.15 12.85
CA ALA A 156 27.44 -40.52 11.74
C ALA A 156 26.57 -40.65 10.46
N PRO A 157 27.07 -40.18 9.29
CA PRO A 157 26.25 -39.96 8.08
C PRO A 157 25.50 -41.21 7.57
N ASP A 158 25.97 -42.42 7.92
CA ASP A 158 25.39 -43.69 7.51
C ASP A 158 24.61 -44.43 8.62
N THR A 159 24.23 -43.76 9.72
CA THR A 159 23.64 -44.44 10.89
C THR A 159 22.14 -44.21 11.01
N LEU A 160 21.35 -45.25 10.77
CA LEU A 160 19.92 -45.26 11.09
C LEU A 160 19.73 -45.37 12.61
N ASN A 161 19.12 -44.35 13.22
CA ASN A 161 18.92 -44.34 14.67
C ASN A 161 17.60 -45.02 15.03
N LEU A 162 17.68 -45.97 15.96
CA LEU A 162 16.54 -46.72 16.48
C LEU A 162 15.89 -45.93 17.62
N GLN A 163 14.72 -45.35 17.37
CA GLN A 163 13.96 -44.65 18.41
C GLN A 163 12.79 -45.52 18.90
N GLN A 164 12.76 -45.75 20.22
CA GLN A 164 11.65 -46.44 20.89
C GLN A 164 10.58 -45.42 21.32
N ASP A 165 9.33 -45.65 20.91
CA ASP A 165 8.21 -44.83 21.33
C ASP A 165 7.85 -45.14 22.80
N SER A 166 7.82 -44.10 23.65
CA SER A 166 7.67 -44.23 25.10
C SER A 166 6.30 -44.80 25.52
N ASN A 167 5.30 -44.74 24.62
CA ASN A 167 3.94 -45.16 24.92
C ASN A 167 3.59 -46.57 24.43
N PHE A 168 4.24 -47.07 23.37
CA PHE A 168 3.86 -48.33 22.72
C PHE A 168 5.02 -49.31 22.52
N GLY A 169 6.24 -48.96 22.93
CA GLY A 169 7.41 -49.84 22.83
C GLY A 169 7.86 -50.14 21.40
N SER A 170 7.22 -49.55 20.39
CA SER A 170 7.57 -49.74 18.98
C SER A 170 8.89 -49.05 18.66
N LEU A 171 9.78 -49.78 17.98
CA LEU A 171 11.06 -49.28 17.50
C LEU A 171 10.91 -48.78 16.07
N SER A 172 11.33 -47.55 15.81
CA SER A 172 11.30 -46.94 14.47
C SER A 172 12.69 -46.43 14.09
N PHE A 173 13.07 -46.62 12.82
CA PHE A 173 14.30 -46.07 12.27
C PHE A 173 14.06 -44.64 11.81
N GLN A 174 14.83 -43.67 12.32
CA GLN A 174 14.79 -42.28 11.85
C GLN A 174 16.09 -41.88 11.17
N THR A 175 15.94 -41.33 9.97
CA THR A 175 16.98 -40.56 9.26
C THR A 175 16.98 -39.11 9.77
N SER A 176 18.09 -38.39 9.58
CA SER A 176 18.26 -36.99 9.99
C SER A 176 17.15 -36.05 9.47
N SER A 177 16.57 -36.38 8.32
CA SER A 177 15.48 -35.62 7.67
C SER A 177 14.09 -35.86 8.28
N THR A 178 13.95 -36.87 9.15
CA THR A 178 12.70 -37.25 9.83
C THR A 178 12.67 -36.81 11.29
N MET A 179 13.72 -36.14 11.77
CA MET A 179 13.78 -35.66 13.15
C MET A 179 12.62 -34.71 13.44
N LYS A 180 11.75 -35.16 14.35
CA LYS A 180 10.58 -34.39 14.76
C LYS A 180 11.06 -33.06 15.35
N PRO A 181 10.40 -31.93 15.02
CA PRO A 181 10.73 -30.65 15.64
C PRO A 181 10.71 -30.80 17.15
N SER A 182 11.62 -30.13 17.85
CA SER A 182 11.64 -30.06 19.32
C SER A 182 10.43 -29.25 19.81
N LYS A 183 9.21 -29.79 19.63
CA LYS A 183 7.93 -29.14 19.97
C LYS A 183 7.83 -28.77 21.45
N LYS A 184 8.59 -29.46 22.32
CA LYS A 184 8.69 -29.15 23.76
C LYS A 184 9.61 -27.97 24.09
N LYS A 185 10.54 -27.58 23.20
CA LYS A 185 11.59 -26.58 23.50
C LYS A 185 11.56 -25.35 22.58
N ALA A 186 10.99 -25.45 21.38
CA ALA A 186 10.91 -24.31 20.47
C ALA A 186 10.03 -23.21 21.06
N LEU A 187 10.65 -22.08 21.42
CA LEU A 187 9.96 -20.90 21.90
C LEU A 187 9.38 -20.12 20.71
N SER A 188 8.18 -19.57 20.87
CA SER A 188 7.66 -18.56 19.94
C SER A 188 8.45 -17.27 20.07
N ASP A 189 8.51 -16.49 18.99
CA ASP A 189 9.37 -15.31 18.89
C ASP A 189 9.00 -14.27 19.97
N ARG A 190 7.71 -14.19 20.34
CA ARG A 190 7.22 -13.33 21.43
C ARG A 190 7.68 -13.70 22.84
N LYS A 191 8.19 -14.93 23.02
CA LYS A 191 8.73 -15.43 24.29
C LYS A 191 10.25 -15.29 24.37
N LEU A 192 10.91 -14.85 23.31
CA LEU A 192 12.34 -14.58 23.33
C LEU A 192 12.63 -13.31 24.13
N SER A 193 13.84 -13.22 24.70
CA SER A 193 14.36 -11.92 25.13
C SER A 193 14.77 -11.09 23.90
N TRP A 194 14.84 -9.77 24.03
CA TRP A 194 15.26 -8.91 22.92
C TRP A 194 16.64 -9.29 22.39
N LEU A 195 17.59 -9.61 23.27
CA LEU A 195 18.93 -10.05 22.90
C LEU A 195 18.90 -11.35 22.07
N GLN A 196 18.10 -12.33 22.51
CA GLN A 196 17.92 -13.59 21.78
C GLN A 196 17.26 -13.35 20.42
N PHE A 197 16.24 -12.49 20.37
CA PHE A 197 15.58 -12.10 19.13
C PHE A 197 16.57 -11.42 18.18
N SER A 198 17.31 -10.40 18.61
CA SER A 198 18.25 -9.68 17.75
C SER A 198 19.36 -10.57 17.20
N TYR A 199 19.86 -11.49 18.03
CA TYR A 199 20.85 -12.47 17.61
C TYR A 199 20.26 -13.46 16.60
N ALA A 200 19.13 -14.06 16.94
CA ALA A 200 18.46 -15.04 16.09
C ALA A 200 18.02 -14.46 14.75
N TYR A 201 17.53 -13.21 14.75
CA TYR A 201 17.07 -12.53 13.55
C TYR A 201 18.22 -12.22 12.60
N ALA A 202 19.37 -11.79 13.12
CA ALA A 202 20.58 -11.59 12.30
C ALA A 202 21.01 -12.90 11.62
N TRP A 203 21.00 -14.02 12.35
CA TRP A 203 21.29 -15.33 11.78
C TRP A 203 20.23 -15.85 10.83
N PHE A 204 18.95 -15.53 11.07
CA PHE A 204 17.87 -15.82 10.14
C PHE A 204 18.08 -15.10 8.81
N LEU A 205 18.40 -13.79 8.83
CA LEU A 205 18.71 -13.01 7.63
C LEU A 205 19.89 -13.58 6.85
N HIS A 206 20.96 -13.98 7.56
CA HIS A 206 22.09 -14.68 6.94
C HIS A 206 21.66 -16.01 6.31
N ALA A 207 20.87 -16.82 7.03
CA ALA A 207 20.43 -18.12 6.57
C ALA A 207 19.51 -18.06 5.34
N ILE A 208 18.54 -17.15 5.29
CA ILE A 208 17.67 -16.98 4.11
C ILE A 208 18.45 -16.45 2.90
N ASN A 209 19.49 -15.64 3.12
CA ASN A 209 20.38 -15.18 2.06
C ASN A 209 21.22 -16.33 1.50
N THR A 210 21.81 -17.16 2.36
CA THR A 210 22.55 -18.37 1.97
C THR A 210 21.65 -19.41 1.30
N ALA A 211 20.37 -19.47 1.68
CA ALA A 211 19.35 -20.30 1.04
C ALA A 211 18.80 -19.72 -0.27
N ASN A 212 19.38 -18.62 -0.79
CA ASN A 212 19.01 -17.95 -2.04
C ASN A 212 17.54 -17.50 -2.10
N TRP A 213 17.01 -16.99 -1.00
CA TRP A 213 15.66 -16.40 -1.00
C TRP A 213 15.58 -15.17 -1.91
N PRO A 214 14.38 -14.82 -2.45
CA PRO A 214 14.23 -13.63 -3.26
C PRO A 214 14.74 -12.37 -2.55
N LYS A 215 15.58 -11.58 -3.22
CA LYS A 215 16.20 -10.37 -2.64
C LYS A 215 15.17 -9.42 -2.03
N THR A 216 14.00 -9.28 -2.66
CA THR A 216 12.88 -8.47 -2.17
C THR A 216 12.39 -8.95 -0.80
N MET A 217 12.30 -10.27 -0.59
CA MET A 217 11.85 -10.85 0.69
C MET A 217 12.88 -10.61 1.79
N ILE A 218 14.18 -10.80 1.48
CA ILE A 218 15.28 -10.50 2.40
C ILE A 218 15.26 -9.02 2.81
N GLN A 219 15.04 -8.11 1.85
CA GLN A 219 14.93 -6.67 2.12
C GLN A 219 13.76 -6.32 3.02
N ILE A 220 12.59 -6.94 2.82
CA ILE A 220 11.42 -6.74 3.69
C ILE A 220 11.74 -7.18 5.12
N PHE A 221 12.31 -8.39 5.32
CA PHE A 221 12.72 -8.85 6.65
C PHE A 221 13.79 -7.96 7.30
N ALA A 222 14.80 -7.50 6.52
CA ALA A 222 15.84 -6.62 7.03
C ALA A 222 15.30 -5.25 7.44
N SER A 223 14.39 -4.68 6.64
CA SER A 223 13.73 -3.41 6.94
C SER A 223 12.87 -3.49 8.19
N MET A 224 12.16 -4.60 8.40
CA MET A 224 11.40 -4.85 9.64
C MET A 224 12.32 -4.84 10.84
N PHE A 225 13.42 -5.60 10.78
CA PHE A 225 14.37 -5.71 11.89
C PHE A 225 14.95 -4.37 12.29
N LEU A 226 15.37 -3.57 11.30
CA LEU A 226 15.89 -2.23 11.54
C LEU A 226 14.81 -1.32 12.13
N SER A 227 13.60 -1.35 11.58
CA SER A 227 12.46 -0.54 12.06
C SER A 227 12.13 -0.85 13.51
N LEU A 228 12.10 -2.14 13.89
CA LEU A 228 11.85 -2.58 15.27
C LEU A 228 13.00 -2.19 16.21
N THR A 229 14.25 -2.29 15.74
CA THR A 229 15.45 -1.97 16.54
C THR A 229 15.55 -0.49 16.86
N LEU A 230 15.19 0.36 15.91
CA LEU A 230 15.21 1.82 16.03
C LEU A 230 13.89 2.41 16.55
N HIS A 231 12.88 1.57 16.81
CA HIS A 231 11.56 2.04 17.19
C HIS A 231 11.58 2.77 18.55
N SER A 232 11.04 3.99 18.61
CA SER A 232 11.01 4.80 19.83
C SER A 232 10.29 4.12 20.99
N PHE A 233 9.29 3.29 20.69
CA PHE A 233 8.56 2.50 21.68
C PHE A 233 9.43 1.50 22.45
N ARG A 234 10.60 1.14 21.92
CA ARG A 234 11.54 0.23 22.59
C ARG A 234 12.00 0.74 23.95
N GLN A 235 12.11 2.06 24.11
CA GLN A 235 12.56 2.70 25.36
C GLN A 235 11.47 2.75 26.45
N ARG A 236 10.22 2.38 26.13
CA ARG A 236 9.11 2.39 27.09
C ARG A 236 9.12 1.15 27.98
N SER A 237 8.44 1.23 29.12
CA SER A 237 8.17 0.07 29.97
C SER A 237 7.43 -1.01 29.16
N ASN A 238 7.94 -2.25 29.16
CA ASN A 238 7.46 -3.37 28.32
C ASN A 238 7.57 -3.16 26.80
N GLY A 239 8.24 -2.12 26.32
CA GLY A 239 8.36 -1.80 24.90
C GLY A 239 8.93 -2.95 24.07
N GLU A 240 10.02 -3.56 24.53
CA GLU A 240 10.63 -4.73 23.88
C GLU A 240 9.65 -5.91 23.78
N LYS A 241 8.90 -6.22 24.84
CA LYS A 241 7.92 -7.33 24.82
C LYS A 241 6.80 -7.08 23.80
N SER A 242 6.28 -5.84 23.75
CA SER A 242 5.25 -5.46 22.78
C SER A 242 5.75 -5.56 21.34
N LEU A 243 6.98 -5.10 21.08
CA LEU A 243 7.60 -5.18 19.76
C LEU A 243 7.85 -6.64 19.34
N LEU A 244 8.18 -7.53 20.27
CA LEU A 244 8.34 -8.96 19.99
C LEU A 244 7.03 -9.68 19.67
N VAL A 245 5.91 -9.26 20.27
CA VAL A 245 4.57 -9.76 19.87
C VAL A 245 4.28 -9.35 18.43
N TYR A 246 4.46 -8.08 18.10
CA TYR A 246 4.30 -7.58 16.73
C TYR A 246 5.22 -8.30 15.74
N ALA A 247 6.47 -8.57 16.14
CA ALA A 247 7.42 -9.30 15.31
C ALA A 247 6.99 -10.77 15.08
N ASP A 248 6.53 -11.48 16.11
CA ASP A 248 6.01 -12.87 15.97
C ASP A 248 4.81 -12.92 15.01
N ASP A 249 3.86 -11.98 15.16
CA ASP A 249 2.66 -11.94 14.31
C ASP A 249 3.01 -11.60 12.86
N THR A 250 3.86 -10.58 12.65
CA THR A 250 4.28 -10.14 11.31
C THR A 250 5.10 -11.22 10.60
N HIS A 251 6.05 -11.83 11.31
CA HIS A 251 6.86 -12.93 10.79
C HIS A 251 5.97 -14.09 10.34
N ARG A 252 4.97 -14.49 11.14
CA ARG A 252 4.01 -15.54 10.76
C ARG A 252 3.18 -15.18 9.54
N GLN A 253 2.79 -13.91 9.37
CA GLN A 253 1.96 -13.48 8.25
C GLN A 253 2.72 -13.47 6.91
N TRP A 254 4.03 -13.29 6.94
CA TRP A 254 4.86 -13.23 5.73
C TRP A 254 5.28 -14.60 5.17
N HIS A 255 4.91 -15.69 5.86
CA HIS A 255 5.08 -17.07 5.41
C HIS A 255 3.74 -17.72 5.11
#